data_AF-A0A354P013-F1
#
_entry.id   AF-A0A354P013-F1
#
_cell.length_a   1.000
_cell.length_b   1.000
_cell.length_c   1.000
_cell.angle_alpha   90.00
_cell.angle_beta   90.00
_cell.angle_gamma   90.00
#
_symmetry.space_group_name_H-M   'P 1'
#
loop_
_entity.id
_entity.type
_entity.pdbx_description
1 polymer ?
#
loop_
_entity_poly.entity_id
_entity_poly.type
_entity_poly.pdbx_seq_one_letter_code
_entity_poly.pdbx_strand_id
1 'polypeptide(L)'
;MPETSHIIYTKTDEAPALATFSLMPILQAFTKGSGIELEAWDISLTGRIIANFPDNLTDEQKIPDYLAMAGELSLDPVANIVKLPNI
;
A
#
# COMPACT_ATOMS: atom_id res chain seq x y z
N MET A 1 0.58 -20.72 -15.65
CA MET A 1 1.46 -19.54 -15.50
C MET A 1 1.91 -19.52 -14.05
N PRO A 2 3.14 -19.10 -13.70
CA PRO A 2 3.47 -18.92 -12.29
C PRO A 2 2.47 -17.94 -11.68
N GLU A 3 1.97 -18.22 -10.48
CA GLU A 3 1.09 -17.28 -9.79
C GLU A 3 1.85 -15.98 -9.53
N THR A 4 1.20 -14.86 -9.81
CA THR A 4 1.78 -13.53 -9.57
C THR A 4 1.95 -13.33 -8.07
N SER A 5 3.17 -13.01 -7.64
CA SER A 5 3.45 -12.68 -6.25
C SER A 5 3.24 -11.18 -6.04
N HIS A 6 2.35 -10.82 -5.14
CA HIS A 6 2.08 -9.43 -4.79
C HIS A 6 2.96 -8.99 -3.62
N ILE A 7 3.56 -7.81 -3.74
CA ILE A 7 4.28 -7.12 -2.65
C ILE A 7 3.51 -5.83 -2.35
N ILE A 8 3.00 -5.73 -1.14
CA ILE A 8 2.37 -4.51 -0.65
C ILE A 8 3.47 -3.56 -0.16
N TYR A 9 3.60 -2.42 -0.80
CA TYR A 9 4.54 -1.36 -0.43
C TYR A 9 3.77 -0.21 0.21
N THR A 10 4.01 0.03 1.50
CA THR A 10 3.17 0.99 2.24
C THR A 10 3.45 2.42 1.80
N LYS A 11 2.41 3.13 1.34
CA LYS A 11 2.44 4.59 1.21
C LYS A 11 2.18 5.18 2.61
N THR A 12 3.09 6.04 3.04
CA THR A 12 3.19 6.55 4.41
C THR A 12 3.26 8.08 4.41
N ASP A 13 3.95 8.68 5.38
CA ASP A 13 3.96 10.10 5.65
C ASP A 13 5.34 10.71 5.39
N GLU A 14 5.39 12.05 5.35
CA GLU A 14 6.62 12.85 5.46
C GLU A 14 7.77 12.39 4.52
N ALA A 15 8.98 12.20 5.07
CA ALA A 15 10.17 11.87 4.29
C ALA A 15 10.08 10.49 3.61
N PRO A 16 9.62 9.41 4.26
CA PRO A 16 9.41 8.12 3.60
C PRO A 16 8.43 8.17 2.42
N ALA A 17 7.35 8.97 2.52
CA ALA A 17 6.42 9.17 1.42
C ALA A 17 7.12 9.81 0.20
N LEU A 18 7.89 10.87 0.42
CA LEU A 18 8.66 11.54 -0.62
C LEU A 18 9.67 10.60 -1.28
N ALA A 19 10.39 9.80 -0.49
CA ALA A 19 11.33 8.81 -1.03
C ALA A 19 10.64 7.75 -1.90
N THR A 20 9.42 7.35 -1.51
CA THR A 20 8.63 6.35 -2.26
C THR A 20 8.28 6.83 -3.66
N PHE A 21 7.96 8.12 -3.86
CA PHE A 21 7.70 8.67 -5.19
C PHE A 21 8.91 8.52 -6.14
N SER A 22 10.13 8.53 -5.61
CA SER A 22 11.34 8.31 -6.41
C SER A 22 11.66 6.82 -6.59
N LEU A 23 11.55 6.02 -5.54
CA LEU A 23 12.04 4.63 -5.54
C LEU A 23 11.03 3.64 -6.14
N MET A 24 9.73 3.84 -5.91
CA MET A 24 8.69 2.91 -6.34
C MET A 24 8.67 2.67 -7.86
N PRO A 25 8.77 3.71 -8.73
CA PRO A 25 8.83 3.49 -10.18
C PRO A 25 10.06 2.67 -10.61
N ILE A 26 11.18 2.81 -9.89
CA ILE A 26 12.39 2.04 -10.15
C ILE A 26 12.15 0.57 -9.79
N LEU A 27 11.61 0.29 -8.60
CA LEU A 27 11.29 -1.08 -8.20
C LEU A 27 10.35 -1.78 -9.18
N GLN A 28 9.28 -1.09 -9.61
CA GLN A 28 8.34 -1.60 -10.61
C GLN A 28 9.01 -1.88 -11.97
N ALA A 29 9.95 -1.04 -12.40
CA ALA A 29 10.72 -1.28 -13.63
C ALA A 29 11.62 -2.52 -13.51
N PHE A 30 12.25 -2.71 -12.36
CA PHE A 30 13.12 -3.87 -12.09
C PHE A 30 12.35 -5.19 -11.98
N THR A 31 11.13 -5.18 -11.46
CA THR A 31 10.30 -6.40 -11.33
C THR A 31 9.47 -6.70 -12.57
N LYS A 32 9.52 -5.86 -13.61
CA LYS A 32 8.75 -6.08 -14.84
C LYS A 32 9.06 -7.43 -15.49
N GLY A 33 8.02 -8.25 -15.70
CA GLY A 33 8.14 -9.57 -16.33
C GLY A 33 8.68 -10.67 -15.40
N SER A 34 8.93 -10.38 -14.12
CA SER A 34 9.38 -11.36 -13.13
C SER A 34 8.24 -12.15 -12.46
N GLY A 35 6.99 -11.76 -12.70
CA GLY A 35 5.83 -12.29 -11.95
C GLY A 35 5.67 -11.68 -10.55
N ILE A 36 6.36 -10.57 -10.27
CA ILE A 36 6.21 -9.79 -9.04
C ILE A 36 5.52 -8.46 -9.33
N GLU A 37 4.43 -8.18 -8.63
CA GLU A 37 3.70 -6.91 -8.71
C GLU A 37 3.81 -6.14 -7.40
N LEU A 38 4.10 -4.84 -7.49
CA LEU A 38 4.12 -3.94 -6.33
C LEU A 38 2.86 -3.10 -6.30
N GLU A 39 2.13 -3.19 -5.19
CA GLU A 39 0.93 -2.42 -4.92
C GLU A 39 1.16 -1.41 -3.82
N ALA A 40 0.62 -0.20 -3.98
CA ALA A 40 0.71 0.84 -2.96
C ALA A 40 -0.55 0.85 -2.10
N TRP A 41 -0.43 0.50 -0.82
CA TRP A 41 -1.51 0.61 0.16
C TRP A 41 -1.29 1.84 1.03
N ASP A 42 -2.30 2.72 1.09
CA ASP A 42 -2.21 4.00 1.79
C ASP A 42 -2.55 3.84 3.27
N ILE A 43 -1.51 3.82 4.09
CA ILE A 43 -1.62 3.79 5.56
C ILE A 43 -1.13 5.10 6.19
N SER A 44 -1.03 6.16 5.40
CA SER A 44 -0.72 7.51 5.90
C SER A 44 -1.75 7.95 6.95
N LEU A 45 -1.39 8.94 7.76
CA LEU A 45 -2.33 9.54 8.71
C LEU A 45 -3.62 9.99 8.01
N THR A 46 -3.48 10.68 6.87
CA THR A 46 -4.62 11.15 6.07
C THR A 46 -5.45 9.99 5.55
N GLY A 47 -4.81 8.94 5.01
CA GLY A 47 -5.51 7.77 4.51
C GLY A 47 -6.34 7.08 5.60
N ARG A 48 -5.75 6.88 6.78
CA ARG A 48 -6.45 6.27 7.92
C ARG A 48 -7.63 7.11 8.41
N ILE A 49 -7.52 8.44 8.40
CA ILE A 49 -8.64 9.33 8.74
C ILE A 49 -9.76 9.16 7.70
N ILE A 50 -9.47 9.28 6.41
CA ILE A 50 -10.49 9.17 5.35
C ILE A 50 -11.23 7.82 5.42
N ALA A 51 -10.49 6.72 5.59
CA ALA A 51 -11.06 5.37 5.67
C ALA A 51 -12.02 5.17 6.86
N ASN A 52 -11.82 5.91 7.97
CA ASN A 52 -12.63 5.78 9.19
C ASN A 52 -13.86 6.70 9.24
N PHE A 53 -14.03 7.62 8.29
CA PHE A 53 -15.21 8.50 8.21
C PHE A 53 -15.92 8.45 6.84
N PRO A 54 -16.22 7.26 6.29
CA PRO A 54 -16.75 7.13 4.93
C PRO A 54 -18.14 7.76 4.75
N ASP A 55 -18.96 7.80 5.81
CA ASP A 55 -20.33 8.35 5.75
C ASP A 55 -20.37 9.87 5.55
N ASN A 56 -19.26 10.56 5.77
CA ASN A 56 -19.11 12.00 5.59
C ASN A 56 -18.52 12.37 4.22
N LEU A 57 -18.30 11.39 3.34
CA LEU A 57 -17.56 11.53 2.09
C LEU A 57 -18.43 11.18 0.88
N THR A 58 -18.15 11.82 -0.25
CA THR A 58 -18.69 11.37 -1.54
C THR A 58 -18.04 10.05 -1.95
N ASP A 59 -18.64 9.32 -2.89
CA ASP A 59 -18.10 8.03 -3.34
C ASP A 59 -16.70 8.17 -3.96
N GLU A 60 -16.39 9.31 -4.58
CA GLU A 60 -15.08 9.60 -5.16
C GLU A 60 -14.01 9.94 -4.10
N GLN A 61 -14.43 10.34 -2.89
CA GLN A 61 -13.53 10.67 -1.79
C GLN A 61 -13.21 9.47 -0.90
N LYS A 62 -14.05 8.42 -0.93
CA LYS A 62 -13.85 7.21 -0.14
C LYS A 62 -12.63 6.45 -0.64
N ILE A 63 -11.89 5.89 0.30
CA ILE A 63 -10.81 4.95 0.05
C ILE A 63 -11.01 3.70 0.92
N PRO A 64 -10.49 2.52 0.52
CA PRO A 64 -10.48 1.34 1.38
C PRO A 64 -9.71 1.58 2.69
N ASP A 65 -10.10 0.86 3.75
CA ASP A 65 -9.30 0.78 4.97
C ASP A 65 -8.12 -0.17 4.78
N TYR A 66 -7.07 0.36 4.17
CA TYR A 66 -5.84 -0.40 3.90
C TYR A 66 -5.12 -0.85 5.18
N LEU A 67 -5.34 -0.20 6.32
CA LEU A 67 -4.72 -0.65 7.58
C LEU A 67 -5.42 -1.91 8.10
N ALA A 68 -6.75 -1.95 8.06
CA ALA A 68 -7.51 -3.16 8.39
C ALA A 68 -7.16 -4.31 7.43
N MET A 69 -7.14 -4.04 6.12
CA MET A 69 -6.74 -5.03 5.10
C MET A 69 -5.31 -5.53 5.32
N ALA A 70 -4.36 -4.67 5.71
CA ALA A 70 -2.99 -5.08 6.04
C ALA A 70 -2.93 -5.95 7.30
N GLY A 71 -3.76 -5.64 8.30
CA GLY A 71 -3.92 -6.46 9.50
C GLY A 71 -4.42 -7.87 9.14
N GLU A 72 -5.45 -7.96 8.31
CA GLU A 72 -5.98 -9.25 7.83
C GLU A 72 -4.94 -10.02 7.00
N LEU A 73 -4.30 -9.35 6.04
CA LEU A 73 -3.26 -9.96 5.20
C LEU A 73 -2.09 -10.47 6.04
N SER A 74 -1.69 -9.78 7.11
CA SER A 74 -0.55 -10.19 7.94
C SER A 74 -0.71 -11.55 8.63
N LEU A 75 -1.92 -12.09 8.66
CA LEU A 75 -2.23 -13.43 9.19
C LEU A 75 -2.12 -14.53 8.14
N ASP A 76 -1.99 -14.17 6.86
CA ASP A 76 -1.87 -15.11 5.74
C ASP A 76 -0.39 -15.45 5.46
N PRO A 77 -0.03 -16.74 5.28
CA PRO A 77 1.31 -17.15 4.86
C PRO A 77 1.83 -16.52 3.56
N VAL A 78 0.95 -16.05 2.68
CA VAL A 78 1.32 -15.40 1.41
C VAL A 78 1.66 -13.91 1.59
N ALA A 79 1.51 -13.36 2.80
CA ALA A 79 1.74 -11.96 3.09
C ALA A 79 3.17 -11.53 2.76
N ASN A 80 3.30 -10.51 1.91
CA ASN A 80 4.55 -9.85 1.64
C ASN A 80 4.35 -8.33 1.69
N ILE A 81 4.72 -7.73 2.82
CA ILE A 81 4.47 -6.32 3.12
C ILE A 81 5.80 -5.63 3.41
N VAL A 82 6.14 -4.63 2.60
CA VAL A 82 7.26 -3.72 2.84
C VAL A 82 6.73 -2.50 3.59
N LYS A 83 6.99 -2.47 4.90
CA LYS A 83 6.55 -1.41 5.81
C LYS A 83 7.58 -0.29 5.94
N LEU A 84 7.21 0.92 5.54
CA LEU A 84 8.01 2.14 5.71
C LEU A 84 7.63 2.86 7.02
N PRO A 85 8.49 3.71 7.61
CA PRO A 85 8.10 4.51 8.78
C PRO A 85 6.88 5.41 8.49
N ASN A 86 5.98 5.57 9.47
CA ASN A 86 4.77 6.38 9.37
C ASN A 86 4.53 7.15 10.69
N ILE A 87 3.64 8.15 10.64
CA ILE A 87 3.08 8.83 11.83
C ILE A 87 2.03 7.96 12.50
#